data_AF-A0A0W7XA65-F1
#
_entry.id   AF-A0A0W7XA65-F1
#
_cell.length_a   1.000
_cell.length_b   1.000
_cell.length_c   1.000
_cell.angle_alpha   90.00
_cell.angle_beta   90.00
_cell.angle_gamma   90.00
#
_symmetry.space_group_name_H-M   'P 1'
#
loop_
_entity.id
_entity.type
_entity.pdbx_description
1 polymer ?
#
loop_
_entity_poly.entity_id
_entity_poly.type
_entity_poly.pdbx_seq_one_letter_code
_entity_poly.pdbx_strand_id
1 'polypeptide(L)' 'MVTFKVGGSVGNSVSIGAWVHPKGGSLVGDSGRYAEYAGPVKVTSSCVNWGGNYSEYSYKDTPC' A
#
# COMPACT_ATOMS: atom_id res chain seq x y z
N MET A 1 2.11 0.00 -6.79
CA MET A 1 2.21 -0.93 -5.65
C MET A 1 0.91 -1.75 -5.62
N VAL A 2 1.03 -3.07 -5.62
CA VAL A 2 -0.10 -4.01 -5.45
C VAL A 2 0.27 -4.91 -4.28
N THR A 3 -0.56 -4.95 -3.23
CA THR A 3 -0.37 -5.85 -2.10
C THR A 3 -1.04 -7.17 -2.42
N PHE A 4 -0.26 -8.21 -2.73
CA PHE A 4 -0.79 -9.54 -3.00
C PHE A 4 -1.05 -10.28 -1.68
N LYS A 5 -2.26 -10.81 -1.52
CA LYS A 5 -2.52 -11.81 -0.48
C LYS A 5 -1.94 -13.14 -0.91
N VAL A 6 -1.28 -13.82 0.01
CA VAL A 6 -0.73 -15.17 -0.19
C VAL A 6 -1.25 -16.11 0.91
N GLY A 7 -1.51 -17.37 0.57
CA GLY A 7 -1.91 -18.41 1.53
C GLY A 7 -3.34 -18.28 2.09
N GLY A 8 -3.57 -18.77 3.32
CA GLY A 8 -4.90 -18.94 3.94
C GLY A 8 -5.64 -17.65 4.37
N SER A 9 -5.09 -16.48 4.06
CA SER A 9 -5.70 -15.18 4.38
C SER A 9 -6.45 -14.57 3.18
N VAL A 10 -6.38 -15.21 2.01
CA VAL A 10 -7.23 -14.87 0.85
C VAL A 10 -8.69 -15.09 1.25
N GLY A 11 -9.55 -14.08 1.07
CA GLY A 11 -10.96 -14.11 1.50
C GLY A 11 -11.25 -13.63 2.94
N ASN A 12 -10.22 -13.48 3.79
CA ASN A 12 -10.38 -12.97 5.16
C ASN A 12 -10.09 -11.47 5.26
N SER A 13 -10.93 -10.69 5.94
CA SER A 13 -10.68 -9.25 6.16
C SER A 13 -9.50 -9.03 7.11
N VAL A 14 -8.36 -8.59 6.55
CA VAL A 14 -7.13 -8.30 7.31
C VAL A 14 -6.75 -6.83 7.15
N SER A 15 -6.02 -6.30 8.14
CA SER A 15 -5.53 -4.91 8.10
C SER A 15 -4.55 -4.76 6.95
N ILE A 16 -4.87 -3.91 5.98
CA ILE A 16 -3.99 -3.58 4.86
C ILE A 16 -3.90 -2.06 4.77
N GLY A 17 -2.71 -1.57 4.51
CA GLY A 17 -2.46 -0.18 4.16
C GLY A 17 -1.55 -0.09 2.96
N ALA A 18 -1.77 0.90 2.11
CA ALA A 18 -0.89 1.24 1.00
C ALA A 18 -0.77 2.76 0.90
N TRP A 19 0.41 3.24 0.58
CA TRP A 19 0.68 4.66 0.42
C TRP A 19 1.75 4.91 -0.64
N VAL A 20 1.66 6.09 -1.26
CA VAL A 20 2.64 6.63 -2.16
C VAL A 20 2.88 8.09 -1.79
N HIS A 21 4.15 8.46 -1.64
CA HIS A 21 4.61 9.78 -1.30
C HIS A 21 5.47 10.33 -2.46
N PRO A 22 4.90 11.17 -3.34
CA PRO A 22 5.66 11.83 -4.37
C PRO A 22 6.63 12.85 -3.76
N LYS A 23 7.85 12.92 -4.29
CA LYS A 23 8.86 13.87 -3.82
C LYS A 23 8.35 15.31 -3.93
N GLY A 24 8.31 16.02 -2.79
CA GLY A 24 7.82 17.41 -2.71
C GLY A 24 6.29 17.56 -2.67
N GLY A 25 5.55 16.46 -2.61
CA GLY A 25 4.08 16.47 -2.46
C GLY A 25 3.63 15.84 -1.15
N SER A 26 2.31 15.71 -0.99
CA SER A 26 1.72 15.03 0.17
C SER A 26 1.65 13.53 -0.05
N LEU A 27 1.84 12.76 1.03
CA LEU A 27 1.60 11.32 1.03
C LEU A 27 0.11 11.04 0.77
N VAL A 28 -0.16 10.20 -0.22
CA VAL A 28 -1.49 9.68 -0.53
C VAL A 28 -1.53 8.23 -0.11
N GLY A 29 -2.54 7.83 0.66
CA GLY A 29 -2.64 6.46 1.13
C GLY A 29 -4.07 6.06 1.42
N ASP A 30 -4.23 4.76 1.60
CA ASP A 30 -5.49 4.11 1.90
C ASP A 30 -5.18 2.94 2.86
N SER A 31 -6.01 2.81 3.89
CA SER A 31 -5.86 1.78 4.92
C SER A 31 -7.21 1.33 5.44
N GLY A 32 -7.30 0.05 5.80
CA GLY A 32 -8.55 -0.55 6.21
C GLY A 32 -8.45 -2.06 6.37
N ARG A 33 -9.57 -2.69 6.73
CA ARG A 33 -9.69 -4.16 6.74
C ARG A 33 -10.30 -4.61 5.42
N TYR A 34 -9.51 -5.34 4.65
CA TYR A 34 -9.89 -5.72 3.29
C TYR A 34 -9.80 -7.23 3.09
N ALA A 35 -10.86 -7.83 2.54
CA ALA A 35 -10.84 -9.22 2.07
C ALA A 35 -10.04 -9.34 0.76
N GLU A 36 -10.06 -8.29 -0.06
CA GLU A 36 -9.28 -8.11 -1.29
C GLU A 36 -8.90 -6.63 -1.38
N TYR A 37 -7.69 -6.33 -1.86
CA TYR A 37 -7.19 -4.96 -1.94
C TYR A 37 -6.50 -4.72 -3.27
N ALA A 38 -7.06 -3.82 -4.08
CA ALA A 38 -6.51 -3.41 -5.38
C ALA A 38 -6.21 -1.90 -5.46
N GLY A 39 -6.23 -1.20 -4.31
CA GLY A 39 -5.73 0.16 -4.08
C GLY A 39 -6.17 1.28 -5.04
N PRO A 40 -6.88 2.33 -4.57
CA PRO A 40 -7.13 3.54 -5.36
C PRO A 40 -5.91 4.49 -5.42
N VAL A 41 -4.83 4.20 -4.68
CA VAL A 41 -3.68 5.10 -4.52
C VAL A 41 -2.94 5.26 -5.83
N LYS A 42 -3.13 6.42 -6.46
CA LYS A 42 -2.49 6.82 -7.73
C LYS A 42 -1.95 8.22 -7.58
N VAL A 43 -0.70 8.41 -7.98
CA VAL A 43 -0.05 9.72 -8.05
C VAL A 43 0.76 9.80 -9.34
N THR A 44 0.92 11.00 -9.88
CA THR A 44 1.81 11.27 -11.02
C THR A 44 3.00 12.07 -10.52
N SER A 45 4.20 11.50 -10.57
CA SER A 45 5.44 12.16 -10.13
C SER A 45 6.64 11.51 -10.81
N SER A 46 7.72 12.28 -10.99
CA SER A 46 9.01 11.77 -11.49
C SER A 46 9.75 10.92 -10.46
N CYS A 47 9.41 11.08 -9.18
CA CYS A 47 9.99 10.31 -8.08
C CYS A 47 8.93 10.05 -7.00
N VAL A 48 8.76 8.79 -6.60
CA VAL A 48 7.84 8.37 -5.54
C VAL A 48 8.52 7.45 -4.53
N ASN A 49 8.29 7.73 -3.25
CA ASN A 49 8.46 6.76 -2.18
C ASN A 49 7.16 6.01 -2.00
N TRP A 50 7.21 4.72 -1.72
CA TRP A 50 5.99 3.92 -1.58
C TRP A 50 6.13 2.88 -0.50
N GLY A 51 5.00 2.40 -0.01
CA GLY A 51 4.99 1.36 0.99
C GLY A 51 3.61 1.07 1.50
N GLY A 52 3.53 0.22 2.51
CA GLY A 52 2.28 -0.22 3.08
C GLY A 52 2.49 -1.35 4.06
N ASN A 53 1.37 -1.91 4.51
CA ASN A 53 1.36 -3.00 5.46
C ASN A 53 0.34 -4.06 5.07
N TYR A 54 0.63 -5.28 5.48
CA TYR A 54 -0.23 -6.44 5.39
C TYR A 54 -0.23 -7.13 6.75
N SER A 55 -1.33 -7.01 7.49
CA SER A 55 -1.42 -7.41 8.89
C SER A 55 -0.26 -6.77 9.69
N GLU A 56 0.59 -7.60 10.30
CA GLU A 56 1.79 -7.23 11.05
C GLU A 56 3.03 -6.95 10.17
N TYR A 57 3.00 -7.34 8.90
CA TYR A 57 4.11 -7.14 7.98
C TYR A 57 4.08 -5.74 7.38
N SER A 58 5.23 -5.07 7.35
CA SER A 58 5.38 -3.73 6.79
C SER A 58 6.44 -3.73 5.69
N TYR A 59 6.13 -3.07 4.58
CA TYR A 59 6.98 -2.96 3.41
C TYR A 59 7.08 -1.50 3.01
N LYS A 60 8.29 -1.04 2.73
CA LYS A 60 8.52 0.29 2.18
C LYS A 60 9.72 0.26 1.25
N ASP A 61 9.66 1.10 0.24
CA ASP A 61 10.75 1.35 -0.69
C ASP A 61 10.83 2.86 -0.92
N THR A 62 12.02 3.40 -0.75
CA THR A 62 12.29 4.83 -0.83
C THR A 62 13.36 5.11 -1.88
N PRO A 63 13.05 4.93 -3.17
CA PRO A 63 13.99 5.21 -4.26
C PRO A 63 14.21 6.71 -4.50
N CYS A 64 13.53 7.55 -3.72
CA CYS A 64 13.58 9.01 -3.70
C CYS A 64 13.93 9.52 -2.28
#